data_AF-A0A1J3I0H5-F1
#
_entry.id   AF-A0A1J3I0H5-F1
#
_cell.length_a   1.000
_cell.length_b   1.000
_cell.length_c   1.000
_cell.angle_alpha   90.00
_cell.angle_beta   90.00
_cell.angle_gamma   90.00
#
_symmetry.space_group_name_H-M   'P 1'
#
loop_
_entity.id
_entity.type
_entity.pdbx_description
1 polymer ?
#
loop_
_entity_poly.entity_id
_entity_poly.type
_entity_poly.pdbx_seq_one_letter_code
_entity_poly.pdbx_strand_id
1 'polypeptide(L)'
;DEEKEMLNFFSQILAIMEPRDLMDMLSICMPELFECMIDKTQLVQIFATLLQAPKVYKPFADVLVNFLVSSKLDVLKNPDSAATKLVLHLFRCLFGAVSKAQSDFERILQPQVPVIMEACMKNATEVEKPLGYMQLLRTVFRGLTGCKFELLLR
;
A
#
# COMPACT_ATOMS: atom_id res chain seq x y z
N ASP A 1 -21.37 -2.55 -15.35
CA ASP A 1 -21.87 -1.42 -14.54
C ASP A 1 -22.35 -1.86 -13.17
N GLU A 2 -23.21 -2.86 -13.04
CA GLU A 2 -23.68 -3.36 -11.73
C GLU A 2 -22.55 -3.76 -10.77
N GLU A 3 -21.54 -4.51 -11.23
CA GLU A 3 -20.41 -4.92 -10.37
C GLU A 3 -19.64 -3.73 -9.81
N LYS A 4 -19.41 -2.71 -10.64
CA LYS A 4 -18.73 -1.47 -10.23
C LYS A 4 -19.56 -0.67 -9.24
N GLU A 5 -20.88 -0.63 -9.41
CA GLU A 5 -21.79 -0.01 -8.44
C GLU A 5 -21.78 -0.77 -7.11
N MET A 6 -21.83 -2.10 -7.13
CA MET A 6 -21.71 -2.92 -5.91
C MET A 6 -20.40 -2.64 -5.16
N LEU A 7 -19.28 -2.56 -5.87
CA LEU A 7 -17.99 -2.21 -5.27
C LEU A 7 -17.98 -0.80 -4.68
N ASN A 8 -18.62 0.16 -5.34
CA ASN A 8 -18.77 1.51 -4.82
C ASN A 8 -19.61 1.54 -3.54
N PHE A 9 -20.76 0.86 -3.52
CA PHE A 9 -21.59 0.75 -2.31
C PHE A 9 -20.85 0.09 -1.16
N PHE A 10 -20.16 -1.03 -1.43
CA PHE A 10 -19.35 -1.70 -0.43
C PHE A 10 -18.25 -0.79 0.13
N SER A 11 -17.55 -0.06 -0.74
CA SER A 11 -16.51 0.90 -0.33
C SER A 11 -17.08 2.03 0.53
N GLN A 12 -18.28 2.52 0.21
CA GLN A 12 -18.95 3.56 1.00
C GLN A 12 -19.36 3.06 2.38
N ILE A 13 -19.82 1.81 2.50
CA ILE A 13 -20.12 1.19 3.80
C ILE A 13 -18.85 1.14 4.66
N LEU A 14 -17.74 0.66 4.10
CA LEU A 14 -16.45 0.62 4.81
C LEU A 14 -15.96 2.02 5.20
N ALA A 15 -16.21 3.04 4.37
CA ALA A 15 -15.78 4.42 4.60
C ALA A 15 -16.47 5.11 5.80
N ILE A 16 -17.66 4.63 6.20
CA ILE A 16 -18.42 5.17 7.34
C ILE A 16 -18.26 4.36 8.63
N MET A 17 -17.60 3.20 8.57
CA MET A 17 -17.34 2.35 9.75
C MET A 17 -16.57 3.11 10.84
N GLU A 18 -16.65 2.60 12.07
CA GLU A 18 -15.79 3.10 13.13
C GLU A 18 -14.33 2.70 12.85
N PRO A 19 -13.35 3.62 12.98
CA PRO A 19 -11.96 3.36 12.65
C PRO A 19 -11.37 2.09 13.27
N ARG A 20 -11.73 1.81 14.53
CA ARG A 20 -11.25 0.63 15.27
C ARG A 20 -11.79 -0.66 14.67
N ASP A 21 -13.10 -0.73 14.46
CA ASP A 21 -13.75 -1.90 13.85
C ASP A 21 -13.20 -2.18 12.45
N LEU A 22 -12.95 -1.13 11.66
CA LEU A 22 -12.33 -1.27 10.35
C LEU A 22 -10.91 -1.82 10.44
N MET A 23 -10.08 -1.32 11.37
CA MET A 23 -8.72 -1.83 11.58
C MET A 23 -8.72 -3.29 12.00
N ASP A 24 -9.58 -3.67 12.95
CA ASP A 24 -9.66 -5.04 13.44
C ASP A 24 -10.09 -6.00 12.33
N MET A 25 -11.13 -5.64 11.58
CA MET A 25 -11.61 -6.41 10.44
C MET A 25 -10.51 -6.54 9.37
N LEU A 26 -9.88 -5.43 8.97
CA LEU A 26 -8.87 -5.46 7.93
C LEU A 26 -7.60 -6.19 8.36
N SER A 27 -7.19 -6.09 9.62
CA SER A 27 -6.00 -6.81 10.11
C SER A 27 -6.15 -8.33 10.00
N ILE A 28 -7.39 -8.84 10.11
CA ILE A 28 -7.71 -10.26 9.95
C ILE A 28 -7.87 -10.62 8.45
N CYS A 29 -8.62 -9.81 7.69
CA CYS A 29 -9.00 -10.15 6.33
C CYS A 29 -8.01 -9.71 5.24
N MET A 30 -7.00 -8.88 5.56
CA MET A 30 -6.06 -8.33 4.57
C MET A 30 -5.36 -9.39 3.72
N PRO A 31 -4.88 -10.52 4.27
CA PRO A 31 -4.23 -11.55 3.47
C PRO A 31 -5.16 -12.14 2.41
N GLU A 32 -6.38 -12.51 2.79
CA GLU A 32 -7.38 -13.11 1.89
C GLU A 32 -7.85 -12.11 0.84
N LEU A 33 -8.07 -10.86 1.25
CA LEU A 33 -8.47 -9.79 0.36
C LEU A 33 -7.36 -9.47 -0.66
N PHE A 34 -6.10 -9.54 -0.26
CA PHE A 34 -4.95 -9.39 -1.15
C PHE A 34 -4.91 -10.51 -2.20
N GLU A 35 -5.09 -11.77 -1.81
CA GLU A 35 -5.15 -12.88 -2.78
C GLU A 35 -6.33 -12.69 -3.75
N CYS A 36 -7.50 -12.26 -3.24
CA CYS A 36 -8.64 -11.93 -4.09
C CYS A 36 -8.34 -10.80 -5.09
N MET A 37 -7.54 -9.79 -4.70
CA MET A 37 -7.13 -8.68 -5.58
C MET A 37 -6.16 -9.10 -6.69
N ILE A 38 -5.39 -10.18 -6.50
CA ILE A 38 -4.52 -10.74 -7.54
C ILE A 38 -5.38 -11.24 -8.70
N ASP A 39 -6.46 -11.94 -8.39
CA ASP A 39 -7.40 -12.48 -9.39
C ASP A 39 -8.35 -11.40 -9.92
N LYS A 40 -8.78 -10.48 -9.06
CA LYS A 40 -9.79 -9.46 -9.36
C LYS A 40 -9.25 -8.06 -9.09
N THR A 41 -8.57 -7.51 -10.09
CA THR A 41 -7.96 -6.16 -10.02
C THR A 41 -8.94 -5.04 -9.71
N GLN A 42 -10.24 -5.21 -10.02
CA GLN A 42 -11.28 -4.22 -9.69
C GLN A 42 -11.42 -3.97 -8.18
N LEU A 43 -11.10 -4.96 -7.34
CA LEU A 43 -11.16 -4.84 -5.87
C LEU A 43 -10.19 -3.78 -5.33
N VAL A 44 -9.13 -3.43 -6.08
CA VAL A 44 -8.20 -2.35 -5.70
C VAL A 44 -8.92 -0.99 -5.61
N GLN A 45 -10.04 -0.81 -6.32
CA GLN A 45 -10.86 0.40 -6.23
C GLN A 45 -11.40 0.63 -4.81
N ILE A 46 -11.63 -0.43 -4.03
CA ILE A 46 -12.03 -0.33 -2.63
C ILE A 46 -10.95 0.41 -1.85
N PHE A 47 -9.69 0.01 -2.04
CA PHE A 47 -8.55 0.60 -1.31
C PHE A 47 -8.32 2.04 -1.73
N ALA A 48 -8.43 2.32 -3.04
CA ALA A 48 -8.35 3.68 -3.55
C ALA A 48 -9.45 4.59 -2.99
N THR A 49 -10.64 4.05 -2.72
CA THR A 49 -11.76 4.78 -2.11
C THR A 49 -11.51 5.03 -0.62
N LEU A 50 -11.06 4.01 0.12
CA LEU A 50 -10.73 4.13 1.54
C LEU A 50 -9.60 5.12 1.83
N LEU A 51 -8.56 5.17 0.98
CA LEU A 51 -7.48 6.16 1.07
C LEU A 51 -7.95 7.60 0.84
N GLN A 52 -9.15 7.80 0.32
CA GLN A 52 -9.75 9.11 0.09
C GLN A 52 -10.82 9.46 1.12
N ALA A 53 -11.21 8.53 1.99
CA ALA A 53 -12.27 8.70 2.96
C ALA A 53 -11.72 9.34 4.27
N PRO A 54 -12.08 10.59 4.62
CA PRO A 54 -11.47 11.32 5.74
C PRO A 54 -11.56 10.62 7.10
N LYS A 55 -12.61 9.84 7.34
CA LYS A 55 -12.83 9.13 8.61
C LYS A 55 -11.85 7.96 8.79
N VAL A 56 -11.47 7.29 7.70
CA VAL A 56 -10.82 5.98 7.76
C VAL A 56 -9.49 5.88 7.00
N TYR A 57 -9.11 6.89 6.19
CA TYR A 57 -7.90 6.80 5.37
C TYR A 57 -6.65 6.56 6.21
N LYS A 58 -6.52 7.21 7.37
CA LYS A 58 -5.35 7.14 8.25
C LYS A 58 -5.17 5.74 8.86
N PRO A 59 -6.15 5.19 9.59
CA PRO A 59 -6.06 3.83 10.12
C PRO A 59 -5.93 2.79 8.99
N PHE A 60 -6.61 2.99 7.87
CA PHE A 60 -6.49 2.12 6.70
C PHE A 60 -5.07 2.10 6.12
N ALA A 61 -4.48 3.29 5.91
CA ALA A 61 -3.14 3.42 5.38
C ALA A 61 -2.10 2.77 6.29
N ASP A 62 -2.25 2.91 7.61
CA ASP A 62 -1.36 2.27 8.58
C ASP A 62 -1.38 0.74 8.47
N VAL A 63 -2.57 0.12 8.49
CA VAL A 63 -2.73 -1.33 8.32
C VAL A 63 -2.17 -1.80 6.96
N LEU A 64 -2.48 -1.06 5.90
CA LEU A 64 -2.06 -1.43 4.54
C LEU A 64 -0.54 -1.37 4.37
N VAL A 65 0.11 -0.28 4.82
CA VAL A 65 1.57 -0.15 4.73
C VAL A 65 2.23 -1.24 5.56
N ASN A 66 1.80 -1.44 6.81
CA ASN A 66 2.36 -2.47 7.68
C ASN A 66 2.27 -3.85 7.03
N PHE A 67 1.10 -4.23 6.50
CA PHE A 67 0.91 -5.51 5.80
C PHE A 67 1.81 -5.67 4.57
N LEU A 68 1.95 -4.63 3.73
CA LEU A 68 2.77 -4.71 2.53
C LEU A 68 4.25 -4.90 2.87
N VAL A 69 4.74 -4.15 3.87
CA VAL A 69 6.14 -4.19 4.30
C VAL A 69 6.47 -5.48 5.03
N SER A 70 5.60 -5.93 5.93
CA SER A 70 5.86 -7.13 6.75
C SER A 70 5.74 -8.43 5.95
N SER A 71 4.84 -8.47 4.95
CA SER A 71 4.35 -9.75 4.43
C SER A 71 4.44 -9.91 2.92
N LYS A 72 4.63 -8.83 2.15
CA LYS A 72 4.50 -8.88 0.69
C LYS A 72 5.70 -8.37 -0.10
N LEU A 73 6.80 -7.95 0.53
CA LEU A 73 8.00 -7.54 -0.21
C LEU A 73 8.64 -8.70 -0.99
N ASP A 74 8.57 -9.93 -0.47
CA ASP A 74 9.17 -11.11 -1.12
C ASP A 74 8.56 -11.45 -2.48
N VAL A 75 7.34 -10.99 -2.79
CA VAL A 75 6.72 -11.27 -4.10
C VAL A 75 7.47 -10.58 -5.23
N LEU A 76 8.15 -9.47 -4.91
CA LEU A 76 8.88 -8.62 -5.87
C LEU A 76 10.07 -9.33 -6.53
N LYS A 77 10.51 -10.48 -6.00
CA LYS A 77 11.49 -11.37 -6.65
C LYS A 77 11.03 -11.85 -8.04
N ASN A 78 9.72 -11.90 -8.28
CA ASN A 78 9.11 -12.31 -9.54
C ASN A 78 8.44 -11.10 -10.21
N PRO A 79 9.17 -10.32 -11.03
CA PRO A 79 8.66 -9.05 -11.57
C PRO A 79 7.43 -9.20 -12.46
N ASP A 80 7.28 -10.34 -13.14
CA ASP A 80 6.19 -10.57 -14.10
C ASP A 80 4.88 -11.05 -13.43
N SER A 81 4.94 -11.41 -12.14
CA SER A 81 3.81 -11.95 -11.41
C SER A 81 2.71 -10.91 -11.17
N ALA A 82 1.46 -11.37 -11.11
CA ALA A 82 0.31 -10.53 -10.78
C ALA A 82 0.44 -9.94 -9.36
N ALA A 83 1.00 -10.71 -8.41
CA ALA A 83 1.30 -10.25 -7.06
C ALA A 83 2.25 -9.03 -7.04
N THR A 84 3.34 -9.06 -7.80
CA THR A 84 4.26 -7.91 -7.91
C THR A 84 3.56 -6.68 -8.48
N LYS A 85 2.78 -6.85 -9.55
CA LYS A 85 2.02 -5.75 -10.16
C LYS A 85 1.05 -5.13 -9.15
N LEU A 86 0.40 -5.95 -8.33
CA LEU A 86 -0.51 -5.51 -7.27
C LEU A 86 0.23 -4.76 -6.17
N VAL A 87 1.30 -5.32 -5.59
CA VAL A 87 2.09 -4.66 -4.53
C VAL A 87 2.57 -3.28 -4.99
N LEU A 88 3.16 -3.21 -6.18
CA LEU A 88 3.63 -1.94 -6.76
C LEU A 88 2.48 -0.96 -7.04
N HIS A 89 1.30 -1.45 -7.38
CA HIS A 89 0.12 -0.61 -7.54
C HIS A 89 -0.36 -0.04 -6.20
N LEU A 90 -0.44 -0.87 -5.15
CA LEU A 90 -0.86 -0.45 -3.82
C LEU A 90 0.10 0.57 -3.19
N PHE A 91 1.42 0.38 -3.34
CA PHE A 91 2.39 1.40 -2.95
C PHE A 91 2.19 2.71 -3.71
N ARG A 92 1.93 2.67 -5.03
CA ARG A 92 1.62 3.89 -5.80
C ARG A 92 0.35 4.58 -5.29
N CYS A 93 -0.69 3.83 -4.91
CA CYS A 93 -1.90 4.40 -4.31
C CYS A 93 -1.60 5.09 -2.98
N LEU A 94 -0.83 4.45 -2.09
CA LEU A 94 -0.40 5.02 -0.82
C LEU A 94 0.41 6.31 -1.01
N PHE A 95 1.44 6.27 -1.85
CA PHE A 95 2.26 7.45 -2.14
C PHE A 95 1.49 8.54 -2.89
N GLY A 96 0.49 8.20 -3.69
CA GLY A 96 -0.41 9.16 -4.31
C GLY A 96 -1.28 9.90 -3.28
N ALA A 97 -1.70 9.20 -2.22
CA ALA A 97 -2.50 9.77 -1.14
C ALA A 97 -1.71 10.74 -0.23
N VAL A 98 -0.38 10.62 -0.19
CA VAL A 98 0.52 11.54 0.55
C VAL A 98 0.24 13.00 0.19
N SER A 99 0.01 13.30 -1.10
CA SER A 99 -0.26 14.67 -1.57
C SER A 99 -1.49 15.33 -0.93
N LYS A 100 -2.45 14.53 -0.43
CA LYS A 100 -3.70 14.99 0.16
C LYS A 100 -3.64 15.12 1.69
N ALA A 101 -2.75 14.38 2.36
CA ALA A 101 -2.64 14.31 3.81
C ALA A 101 -1.19 14.12 4.28
N GLN A 102 -0.31 15.01 3.83
CA GLN A 102 1.15 14.85 3.93
C GLN A 102 1.65 14.54 5.35
N SER A 103 1.21 15.30 6.36
CA SER A 103 1.67 15.13 7.74
C SER A 103 1.30 13.77 8.35
N ASP A 104 0.16 13.20 7.97
CA ASP A 104 -0.27 11.90 8.49
C ASP A 104 0.47 10.77 7.78
N PHE A 105 0.61 10.84 6.46
CA PHE A 105 1.37 9.85 5.72
C PHE A 105 2.87 9.88 6.03
N GLU A 106 3.44 11.05 6.30
CA GLU A 106 4.83 11.17 6.74
C GLU A 106 5.07 10.36 8.02
N ARG A 107 4.20 10.51 9.02
CA ARG A 107 4.27 9.74 10.27
C ARG A 107 4.11 8.24 10.07
N ILE A 108 3.19 7.82 9.20
CA ILE A 108 2.95 6.40 8.90
C ILE A 108 4.13 5.78 8.15
N LEU A 109 4.65 6.48 7.14
CA LEU A 109 5.70 5.97 6.26
C LEU A 109 7.09 6.08 6.88
N GLN A 110 7.33 7.02 7.79
CA GLN A 110 8.65 7.26 8.39
C GLN A 110 9.31 5.98 8.95
N PRO A 111 8.66 5.16 9.80
CA PRO A 111 9.29 3.93 10.29
C PRO A 111 9.47 2.86 9.20
N GLN A 112 8.70 2.93 8.12
CA GLN A 112 8.60 1.88 7.10
C GLN A 112 9.60 2.08 5.96
N VAL A 113 9.95 3.33 5.64
CA VAL A 113 10.85 3.64 4.52
C VAL A 113 12.23 2.99 4.67
N PRO A 114 12.93 3.07 5.82
CA PRO A 114 14.22 2.40 5.99
C PRO A 114 14.12 0.89 5.79
N VAL A 115 13.08 0.26 6.34
CA VAL A 115 12.82 -1.18 6.21
C VAL A 115 12.61 -1.57 4.74
N ILE A 116 11.80 -0.80 4.00
CA ILE A 116 11.58 -1.02 2.57
C ILE A 116 12.90 -0.87 1.80
N MET A 117 13.67 0.18 2.09
CA MET A 117 14.94 0.44 1.40
C MET A 117 15.94 -0.68 1.63
N GLU A 118 16.14 -1.10 2.89
CA GLU A 118 17.04 -2.19 3.25
C GLU A 118 16.63 -3.49 2.58
N ALA A 119 15.35 -3.88 2.70
CA ALA A 119 14.83 -5.08 2.09
C ALA A 119 14.98 -5.06 0.56
N CYS A 120 14.67 -3.94 -0.10
CA CYS A 120 14.82 -3.84 -1.55
C CYS A 120 16.28 -3.89 -1.99
N MET A 121 17.18 -3.17 -1.30
CA MET A 121 18.60 -3.14 -1.65
C MET A 121 19.25 -4.52 -1.47
N LYS A 122 18.97 -5.18 -0.34
CA LYS A 122 19.47 -6.53 -0.07
C LYS A 122 18.98 -7.52 -1.14
N ASN A 123 17.67 -7.64 -1.28
CA ASN A 123 17.09 -8.64 -2.18
C ASN A 123 17.39 -8.36 -3.67
N ALA A 124 17.54 -7.10 -4.09
CA ALA A 124 17.91 -6.76 -5.46
C ALA A 124 19.30 -7.30 -5.85
N THR A 125 20.19 -7.56 -4.89
CA THR A 125 21.50 -8.18 -5.16
C THR A 125 21.46 -9.71 -5.19
N GLU A 126 20.39 -10.31 -4.66
CA GLU A 126 20.27 -11.77 -4.49
C GLU A 126 19.42 -12.43 -5.59
N VAL A 127 18.53 -11.67 -6.24
CA VAL A 127 17.61 -12.20 -7.26
C VAL A 127 18.13 -12.00 -8.68
N GLU A 128 17.81 -12.94 -9.57
CA GLU A 128 18.19 -12.88 -11.00
C GLU A 128 17.59 -11.66 -11.72
N LYS A 129 16.36 -11.29 -11.36
CA LYS A 129 15.62 -10.18 -11.98
C LYS A 129 15.17 -9.14 -10.93
N PRO A 130 16.00 -8.13 -10.62
CA PRO A 130 15.72 -7.18 -9.53
C PRO A 130 14.67 -6.11 -9.86
N LEU A 131 14.05 -6.16 -11.04
CA LEU A 131 13.17 -5.11 -11.56
C LEU A 131 12.02 -4.76 -10.60
N GLY A 132 11.42 -5.75 -9.92
CA GLY A 132 10.34 -5.51 -8.95
C GLY A 132 10.79 -4.61 -7.78
N TYR A 133 11.93 -4.94 -7.17
CA TYR A 133 12.53 -4.14 -6.10
C TYR A 133 12.95 -2.74 -6.59
N MET A 134 13.54 -2.64 -7.78
CA MET A 134 13.95 -1.36 -8.37
C MET A 134 12.75 -0.43 -8.64
N GLN A 135 11.61 -0.99 -9.06
CA GLN A 135 10.37 -0.23 -9.26
C GLN A 135 9.79 0.27 -7.93
N LEU A 136 9.86 -0.54 -6.87
CA LEU A 136 9.43 -0.09 -5.54
C LEU A 136 10.34 1.02 -5.03
N LEU A 137 11.66 0.87 -5.09
CA LEU A 137 12.63 1.92 -4.71
C LEU A 137 12.34 3.22 -5.45
N ARG A 138 12.14 3.17 -6.77
CA ARG A 138 11.77 4.35 -7.58
C ARG A 138 10.47 5.00 -7.09
N THR A 139 9.49 4.20 -6.69
CA THR A 139 8.21 4.70 -6.15
C THR A 139 8.40 5.39 -4.81
N VAL A 140 9.19 4.78 -3.91
CA VAL A 140 9.55 5.36 -2.62
C VAL A 140 10.27 6.69 -2.83
N PHE A 141 11.37 6.73 -3.59
CA PHE A 141 12.13 7.97 -3.83
C PHE A 141 11.27 9.09 -4.40
N ARG A 142 10.36 8.79 -5.34
CA ARG A 142 9.40 9.78 -5.84
C ARG A 142 8.45 10.27 -4.74
N GLY A 143 7.94 9.37 -3.90
CA GLY A 143 7.14 9.73 -2.74
C GLY A 143 7.87 10.62 -1.74
N LEU A 144 9.18 10.38 -1.55
CA LEU A 144 10.01 11.18 -0.65
C LEU A 144 10.25 12.61 -1.16
N THR A 145 10.37 12.82 -2.49
CA THR A 145 10.64 14.16 -3.05
C THR A 145 9.56 15.21 -2.73
N GLY A 146 8.35 14.79 -2.35
CA GLY A 146 7.26 15.69 -1.95
C GLY A 146 7.19 15.96 -0.43
N CYS A 147 7.99 15.26 0.37
CA CYS A 147 7.87 15.25 1.82
C CYS A 147 9.10 15.82 2.51
N LYS A 148 8.89 16.45 3.68
CA LYS A 148 9.99 16.91 4.54
C LYS A 148 10.54 15.75 5.37
N PHE A 149 10.94 14.67 4.71
CA PHE A 149 11.61 13.54 5.35
C PHE A 149 13.07 13.87 5.72
N GLU A 150 13.34 15.09 6.20
CA GLU A 150 14.68 15.55 6.60
C GLU A 150 15.30 14.67 7.71
N LEU A 151 14.51 13.83 8.36
CA LEU A 151 14.93 12.93 9.44
C LEU A 151 15.09 11.47 9.04
N LEU A 152 14.78 11.06 7.79
CA LEU A 152 14.90 9.65 7.37
C LEU A 152 16.32 9.20 7.01
N LEU A 153 17.22 10.15 6.76
CA LEU A 153 18.59 9.90 6.29
C LEU A 153 19.65 10.25 7.34
N ARG A 154 19.27 10.37 8.62
CA ARG A 154 20.16 10.74 9.71
C ARG A 154 20.49 9.58 10.62
#